data_AF-A0A851TIK3-F1
#
_entry.id   AF-A0A851TIK3-F1
#
_cell.length_a   1.000
_cell.length_b   1.000
_cell.length_c   1.000
_cell.angle_alpha   90.00
_cell.angle_beta   90.00
_cell.angle_gamma   90.00
#
_symmetry.space_group_name_H-M   'P 1'
#
loop_
_entity.id
_entity.type
_entity.pdbx_description
1 polymer ?
#
loop_
_entity_poly.entity_id
_entity_poly.type
_entity_poly.pdbx_seq_one_letter_code
_entity_poly.pdbx_strand_id
1 'polypeptide(L)'
;MVKFYTCFPMSLDGNQLCINMVSQYKTIKDEEAIFTALIKDSDPKVNAETVHNKFVHLGNLPDDGYRELEVVCVGLRFGRVDHYVVLKNRNKAILQLESAKSAKSMYCFLRENPYSMCEHMLTCTLSPRGESAE
;
A
#
# COMPACT_ATOMS: atom_id res chain seq x y z
N MET A 1 18.26 -2.73 -19.13
CA MET A 1 18.31 -1.61 -18.17
C MET A 1 19.27 -1.89 -17.01
N VAL A 2 19.04 -2.87 -16.14
CA VAL A 2 19.92 -3.16 -14.97
C VAL A 2 21.40 -3.34 -15.34
N LYS A 3 21.69 -4.16 -16.38
CA LYS A 3 23.06 -4.36 -16.89
C LYS A 3 23.77 -3.07 -17.34
N PHE A 4 23.03 -2.05 -17.75
CA PHE A 4 23.61 -0.79 -18.18
C PHE A 4 24.21 -0.04 -16.98
N TYR A 5 23.45 0.08 -15.89
CA TYR A 5 23.88 0.83 -14.71
C TYR A 5 24.90 0.10 -13.84
N THR A 6 25.03 -1.22 -13.99
CA THR A 6 26.17 -1.95 -13.42
C THR A 6 27.49 -1.63 -14.15
N CYS A 7 27.43 -1.27 -15.44
CA CYS A 7 28.60 -0.91 -16.24
C CYS A 7 28.86 0.61 -16.25
N PHE A 8 27.81 1.41 -16.08
CA PHE A 8 27.84 2.87 -16.11
C PHE A 8 27.17 3.40 -14.84
N PRO A 9 27.92 3.48 -13.72
CA PRO A 9 27.38 3.96 -12.46
C PRO A 9 26.98 5.42 -12.55
N MET A 10 25.82 5.76 -11.98
CA MET A 10 25.26 7.10 -11.97
C MET A 10 25.13 7.58 -10.52
N SER A 11 25.34 8.87 -10.28
CA SER A 11 25.21 9.47 -8.95
C SER A 11 24.11 10.52 -8.92
N LEU A 12 23.34 10.57 -7.83
CA LEU A 12 22.37 11.61 -7.51
C LEU A 12 22.80 12.27 -6.21
N ASP A 13 23.09 13.58 -6.25
CA ASP A 13 23.54 14.36 -5.09
C ASP A 13 24.72 13.71 -4.34
N GLY A 14 25.72 13.25 -5.10
CA GLY A 14 26.90 12.56 -4.55
C GLY A 14 26.68 11.08 -4.18
N ASN A 15 25.45 10.58 -4.14
CA ASN A 15 25.15 9.19 -3.83
C ASN A 15 25.07 8.34 -5.11
N GLN A 16 25.87 7.27 -5.19
CA GLN A 16 25.82 6.34 -6.31
C GLN A 16 24.53 5.53 -6.29
N LEU A 17 23.80 5.54 -7.40
CA LEU A 17 22.58 4.77 -7.58
C LEU A 17 22.91 3.28 -7.70
N CYS A 18 22.32 2.47 -6.82
CA CYS A 18 22.34 1.01 -6.91
C CYS A 18 21.05 0.52 -7.59
N ILE A 19 21.19 -0.11 -8.75
CA ILE A 19 20.06 -0.64 -9.52
C ILE A 19 20.18 -2.15 -9.59
N ASN A 20 19.25 -2.85 -8.96
CA ASN A 20 19.17 -4.30 -8.96
C ASN A 20 17.84 -4.77 -9.52
N MET A 21 17.82 -5.92 -10.21
CA MET A 21 16.58 -6.55 -10.61
C MET A 21 16.04 -7.37 -9.44
N VAL A 22 14.90 -6.97 -8.89
CA VAL A 22 14.23 -7.78 -7.86
C VAL A 22 13.44 -8.88 -8.56
N SER A 23 14.03 -10.08 -8.61
CA SER A 23 13.49 -11.22 -9.38
C SER A 23 12.11 -11.68 -8.92
N GLN A 24 11.73 -11.40 -7.67
CA GLN A 24 10.45 -11.80 -7.12
C GLN A 24 9.25 -10.93 -7.56
N TYR A 25 9.47 -9.79 -8.23
CA TYR A 25 8.39 -8.89 -8.70
C TYR A 25 8.39 -8.67 -10.21
N LYS A 26 8.46 -9.77 -10.96
CA LYS A 26 8.39 -9.71 -12.43
C LYS A 26 7.07 -9.14 -12.95
N THR A 27 6.02 -9.12 -12.12
CA THR A 27 4.71 -8.53 -12.41
C THR A 27 4.16 -7.81 -11.19
N ILE A 28 3.43 -6.72 -11.41
CA ILE A 28 2.69 -5.98 -10.36
C ILE A 28 1.28 -6.59 -10.16
N LYS A 29 1.08 -7.87 -10.50
CA LYS A 29 -0.25 -8.48 -10.37
C LYS A 29 -0.62 -8.68 -8.90
N ASP A 30 0.34 -9.13 -8.10
CA ASP A 30 0.15 -9.34 -6.66
C ASP A 30 0.64 -8.12 -5.87
N GLU A 31 -0.23 -7.11 -5.79
CA GLU A 31 0.03 -5.84 -5.09
C GLU A 31 0.34 -6.05 -3.61
N GLU A 32 -0.38 -6.97 -2.95
CA GLU A 32 -0.16 -7.27 -1.53
C GLU A 32 1.17 -7.99 -1.30
N ALA A 33 1.58 -8.93 -2.16
CA ALA A 33 2.88 -9.59 -1.99
C ALA A 33 4.05 -8.59 -2.12
N ILE A 34 3.94 -7.61 -3.01
CA ILE A 34 4.90 -6.52 -3.12
C ILE A 34 4.90 -5.69 -1.83
N PHE A 35 3.71 -5.27 -1.40
CA PHE A 35 3.57 -4.43 -0.21
C PHE A 35 4.06 -5.13 1.07
N THR A 36 3.65 -6.37 1.32
CA THR A 36 4.10 -7.19 2.46
C THR A 36 5.61 -7.37 2.47
N ALA A 37 6.24 -7.47 1.30
CA ALA A 37 7.70 -7.58 1.26
C ALA A 37 8.42 -6.27 1.53
N LEU A 38 7.89 -5.13 1.08
CA LEU A 38 8.41 -3.80 1.46
C LEU A 38 8.29 -3.58 2.97
N ILE A 39 7.19 -4.03 3.57
CA ILE A 39 6.99 -4.01 5.03
C ILE A 39 8.05 -4.88 5.71
N LYS A 40 8.28 -6.11 5.25
CA LYS A 40 9.31 -7.01 5.82
C LYS A 40 10.74 -6.48 5.69
N ASP A 41 11.04 -5.79 4.60
CA ASP A 41 12.35 -5.17 4.40
C ASP A 41 12.58 -4.04 5.42
N SER A 42 11.51 -3.32 5.77
CA SER A 42 11.54 -2.24 6.78
C SER A 42 11.48 -2.75 8.23
N ASP A 43 10.69 -3.78 8.49
CA ASP A 43 10.56 -4.44 9.79
C ASP A 43 10.56 -5.97 9.64
N PRO A 44 11.73 -6.63 9.81
CA PRO A 44 11.85 -8.08 9.60
C PRO A 44 11.11 -8.92 10.65
N LYS A 45 10.58 -8.31 11.73
CA LYS A 45 9.83 -9.02 12.77
C LYS A 45 8.34 -9.17 12.44
N VAL A 46 7.85 -8.49 11.40
CA VAL A 46 6.43 -8.56 11.00
C VAL A 46 6.07 -9.97 10.54
N ASN A 47 4.99 -10.51 11.13
CA ASN A 47 4.40 -11.77 10.68
C ASN A 47 3.61 -11.55 9.38
N ALA A 48 4.15 -12.06 8.27
CA ALA A 48 3.52 -11.99 6.95
C ALA A 48 2.15 -12.64 6.87
N GLU A 49 1.87 -13.67 7.67
CA GLU A 49 0.61 -14.41 7.57
C GLU A 49 -0.55 -13.60 8.14
N THR A 50 -0.31 -12.86 9.22
CA THR A 50 -1.35 -12.11 9.94
C THR A 50 -1.42 -10.64 9.53
N VAL A 51 -0.43 -10.12 8.81
CA VAL A 51 -0.40 -8.71 8.38
C VAL A 51 -1.55 -8.38 7.42
N HIS A 52 -1.97 -9.34 6.59
CA HIS A 52 -3.06 -9.18 5.62
C HIS A 52 -4.39 -8.82 6.29
N ASN A 53 -4.66 -9.32 7.50
CA ASN A 53 -5.89 -9.02 8.24
C ASN A 53 -5.98 -7.55 8.69
N LYS A 54 -4.86 -6.82 8.58
CA LYS A 54 -4.74 -5.40 8.92
C LYS A 54 -4.77 -4.50 7.69
N PHE A 55 -4.87 -5.07 6.49
CA PHE A 55 -4.88 -4.31 5.25
C PHE A 55 -6.28 -3.83 4.87
N VAL A 56 -6.35 -2.57 4.45
CA VAL A 56 -7.52 -1.98 3.80
C VAL A 56 -7.09 -1.45 2.44
N HIS A 57 -7.85 -1.82 1.41
CA HIS A 57 -7.69 -1.33 0.05
C HIS A 57 -8.64 -0.17 -0.17
N LEU A 58 -8.08 0.95 -0.60
CA LEU A 58 -8.82 2.07 -1.16
C LEU A 58 -8.67 2.04 -2.67
N GLY A 59 -9.77 2.08 -3.41
CA GLY A 59 -9.77 2.12 -4.87
C GLY A 59 -10.55 3.32 -5.39
N ASN A 60 -10.52 3.48 -6.72
CA ASN A 60 -11.13 4.62 -7.40
C ASN A 60 -10.54 5.98 -6.94
N LEU A 61 -9.24 6.01 -6.63
CA LEU A 61 -8.55 7.26 -6.33
C LEU A 61 -8.49 8.13 -7.61
N PRO A 62 -8.60 9.47 -7.52
CA PRO A 62 -8.37 10.35 -8.66
C PRO A 62 -6.99 10.14 -9.31
N ASP A 63 -6.84 10.47 -10.60
CA ASP A 63 -5.52 10.46 -11.26
C ASP A 63 -4.60 11.55 -10.70
N ASP A 64 -5.17 12.71 -10.34
CA ASP A 64 -4.49 13.86 -9.77
C ASP A 64 -5.39 14.63 -8.78
N GLY A 65 -4.93 15.79 -8.28
CA GLY A 65 -5.75 16.67 -7.46
C GLY A 65 -5.86 16.31 -5.97
N TYR A 66 -5.21 15.22 -5.52
CA TYR A 66 -5.10 14.87 -4.09
C TYR A 66 -3.64 14.68 -3.67
N ARG A 67 -3.36 14.93 -2.39
CA ARG A 67 -2.07 14.61 -1.78
C ARG A 67 -2.11 13.21 -1.18
N GLU A 68 -1.01 12.46 -1.28
CA GLU A 68 -0.92 11.11 -0.71
C GLU A 68 -1.24 11.08 0.80
N LEU A 69 -0.91 12.16 1.53
CA LEU A 69 -1.27 12.32 2.94
C LEU A 69 -2.78 12.27 3.16
N GLU A 70 -3.61 12.76 2.24
CA GLU A 70 -5.07 12.72 2.38
C GLU A 70 -5.59 11.28 2.41
N VAL A 71 -4.96 10.37 1.66
CA VAL A 71 -5.28 8.93 1.69
C VAL A 71 -4.94 8.33 3.05
N VAL A 72 -3.78 8.68 3.60
CA VAL A 72 -3.36 8.25 4.94
C VAL A 72 -4.31 8.79 6.00
N CYS A 73 -4.75 10.05 5.88
CA CYS A 73 -5.71 10.66 6.79
C CYS A 73 -7.05 9.91 6.86
N VAL A 74 -7.50 9.25 5.78
CA VAL A 74 -8.70 8.40 5.83
C VAL A 74 -8.53 7.29 6.86
N GLY A 75 -7.39 6.59 6.83
CA GLY A 75 -7.07 5.50 7.74
C GLY A 75 -6.84 5.96 9.18
N LEU A 76 -6.18 7.12 9.36
CA LEU A 76 -5.89 7.69 10.69
C LEU A 76 -7.15 7.96 11.54
N ARG A 77 -8.33 8.07 10.93
CA ARG A 77 -9.61 8.19 11.65
C ARG A 77 -10.02 6.91 12.40
N PHE A 78 -9.42 5.77 12.07
CA PHE A 78 -9.80 4.45 12.59
C PHE A 78 -8.69 3.77 13.41
N GLY A 79 -7.50 4.37 13.45
CA GLY A 79 -6.34 3.86 14.17
C GLY A 79 -5.05 4.31 13.53
N ARG A 80 -3.92 3.94 14.13
CA ARG A 80 -2.60 4.22 13.54
C ARG A 80 -2.45 3.49 12.20
N VAL A 81 -1.88 4.19 11.20
CA VAL A 81 -1.43 3.62 9.92
C VAL A 81 0.07 3.37 10.03
N ASP A 82 0.48 2.10 10.05
CA ASP A 82 1.89 1.72 10.21
C ASP A 82 2.65 1.83 8.89
N HIS A 83 2.03 1.36 7.80
CA HIS A 83 2.60 1.37 6.46
C HIS A 83 1.51 1.68 5.44
N TYR A 84 1.89 2.26 4.30
CA TYR A 84 0.97 2.49 3.18
C TYR A 84 1.71 2.44 1.84
N VAL A 85 0.96 2.19 0.77
CA VAL A 85 1.43 2.35 -0.60
C VAL A 85 0.31 2.95 -1.45
N VAL A 86 0.66 3.89 -2.33
CA VAL A 86 -0.24 4.46 -3.34
C VAL A 86 0.23 4.01 -4.72
N LEU A 87 -0.65 3.30 -5.42
CA LEU A 87 -0.45 2.77 -6.76
C LEU A 87 -1.20 3.68 -7.75
N LYS A 88 -0.62 4.84 -8.07
CA LYS A 88 -1.26 5.88 -8.90
C LYS A 88 -1.77 5.35 -10.24
N ASN A 89 -0.95 4.55 -10.93
CA ASN A 89 -1.29 3.91 -12.21
C ASN A 89 -2.41 2.85 -12.13
N ARG A 90 -2.90 2.57 -10.92
CA ARG A 90 -4.04 1.67 -10.68
C ARG A 90 -5.16 2.35 -9.89
N ASN A 91 -5.03 3.65 -9.59
CA ASN A 91 -6.01 4.41 -8.82
C ASN A 91 -6.37 3.71 -7.49
N LYS A 92 -5.34 3.18 -6.82
CA LYS A 92 -5.46 2.36 -5.62
C LYS A 92 -4.46 2.76 -4.54
N ALA A 93 -4.81 2.48 -3.30
CA ALA A 93 -3.89 2.49 -2.17
C ALA A 93 -4.16 1.30 -1.25
N ILE A 94 -3.12 0.83 -0.58
CA ILE A 94 -3.21 -0.19 0.47
C ILE A 94 -2.69 0.43 1.76
N LEU A 95 -3.51 0.39 2.81
CA LEU A 95 -3.16 0.86 4.14
C LEU A 95 -3.01 -0.33 5.08
N GLN A 96 -1.91 -0.40 5.81
CA GLN A 96 -1.77 -1.29 6.97
C GLN A 96 -2.14 -0.53 8.24
N LEU A 97 -3.24 -0.93 8.87
CA LEU A 97 -3.67 -0.39 10.15
C LEU A 97 -2.97 -1.14 11.30
N GLU A 98 -2.95 -0.55 12.49
CA GLU A 98 -2.33 -1.18 13.67
C GLU A 98 -2.94 -2.55 14.05
N SER A 99 -4.24 -2.72 13.77
CA SER A 99 -5.02 -3.91 14.15
C SER A 99 -6.06 -4.30 13.11
N ALA A 100 -6.42 -5.59 13.08
CA ALA A 100 -7.51 -6.10 12.24
C ALA A 100 -8.87 -5.49 12.61
N LYS A 101 -9.07 -5.11 13.88
CA LYS A 101 -10.26 -4.41 14.34
C LYS A 101 -10.36 -3.01 13.73
N SER A 102 -9.25 -2.28 13.66
CA SER A 102 -9.18 -0.96 13.03
C SER A 102 -9.48 -1.05 11.53
N ALA A 103 -8.91 -2.06 10.84
CA ALA A 103 -9.19 -2.33 9.43
C ALA A 103 -10.69 -2.65 9.19
N LYS A 104 -11.26 -3.59 9.98
CA LYS A 104 -12.70 -3.92 9.92
C LYS A 104 -13.59 -2.69 10.20
N SER A 105 -13.23 -1.86 11.19
CA SER A 105 -13.96 -0.63 11.52
C SER A 105 -13.97 0.37 10.36
N MET A 106 -12.82 0.57 9.72
CA MET A 106 -12.69 1.45 8.55
C MET A 106 -13.57 0.96 7.39
N TYR A 107 -13.48 -0.33 7.07
CA TYR A 107 -14.29 -0.94 6.02
C TYR A 107 -15.80 -0.78 6.27
N CYS A 108 -16.26 -1.15 7.47
CA CYS A 108 -17.68 -1.03 7.82
C CYS A 108 -18.15 0.43 7.76
N PHE A 109 -17.38 1.37 8.30
CA PHE A 109 -17.79 2.77 8.33
C PHE A 109 -17.88 3.38 6.92
N LEU A 110 -16.87 3.15 6.07
CA LEU A 110 -16.83 3.72 4.71
C LEU A 110 -17.87 3.11 3.77
N ARG A 111 -18.32 1.88 4.05
CA ARG A 111 -19.42 1.26 3.31
C ARG A 111 -20.75 1.95 3.59
N GLU A 112 -21.00 2.33 4.85
CA GLU A 112 -22.23 3.03 5.26
C GLU A 112 -22.15 4.55 5.02
N ASN A 113 -20.93 5.11 4.99
CA ASN A 113 -20.66 6.53 4.80
C ASN A 113 -19.68 6.72 3.64
N PRO A 114 -20.19 6.80 2.39
CA PRO A 114 -19.34 6.98 1.22
C PRO A 114 -18.45 8.21 1.37
N TYR A 115 -17.18 8.05 1.05
CA TYR A 115 -16.19 9.12 1.14
C TYR A 115 -15.67 9.45 -0.25
N SER A 116 -15.73 10.73 -0.61
CA SER A 116 -15.23 11.22 -1.89
C SER A 116 -13.91 11.96 -1.71
N MET A 117 -12.98 11.74 -2.64
CA MET A 117 -11.79 12.56 -2.84
C MET A 117 -11.92 13.27 -4.17
N CYS A 118 -11.91 14.60 -4.15
CA CYS A 118 -12.32 15.41 -5.30
C CYS A 118 -13.72 14.94 -5.78
N GLU A 119 -13.86 14.63 -7.07
CA GLU A 119 -15.10 14.13 -7.68
C GLU A 119 -15.21 12.59 -7.68
N HIS A 120 -14.27 11.87 -7.05
CA HIS A 120 -14.23 10.41 -7.08
C HIS A 120 -14.65 9.82 -5.73
N MET A 121 -15.74 9.05 -5.75
CA MET A 121 -16.16 8.27 -4.58
C MET A 121 -15.22 7.07 -4.41
N LEU A 122 -14.52 7.01 -3.28
CA LEU A 122 -13.58 5.93 -3.02
C LEU A 122 -14.32 4.60 -2.83
N THR A 123 -13.72 3.53 -3.34
CA THR A 123 -14.09 2.16 -2.96
C THR A 123 -13.23 1.71 -1.79
N CYS A 124 -13.80 0.88 -0.91
CA CYS A 124 -13.10 0.36 0.27
C CYS A 124 -13.35 -1.14 0.40
N THR A 125 -12.28 -1.94 0.47
CA THR A 125 -12.36 -3.39 0.68
C THR A 125 -11.29 -3.87 1.66
N LEU A 126 -11.54 -4.98 2.34
CA LEU A 126 -10.52 -5.67 3.14
C LEU A 126 -9.61 -6.51 2.22
N SER A 127 -8.50 -6.99 2.77
CA SER A 127 -7.68 -7.98 2.08
C SER A 127 -8.47 -9.27 1.83
N PRO A 128 -8.48 -9.80 0.60
CA PRO A 128 -9.10 -11.10 0.31
C PRO A 128 -8.36 -12.27 0.98
N ARG A 129 -7.11 -12.06 1.42
CA ARG A 129 -6.32 -13.06 2.14
C ARG A 129 -6.65 -13.10 3.63
N GLY A 130 -7.36 -12.11 4.14
CA GLY A 130 -7.71 -12.03 5.56
C GLY A 130 -9.02 -12.72 5.95
N GLU A 131 -9.80 -13.22 4.99
CA GLU A 131 -11.08 -13.89 5.23
C GLU A 131 -10.94 -15.37 5.64
N SER A 132 -9.73 -15.95 5.62
CA SER A 132 -9.51 -17.38 5.95
C SER A 132 -9.27 -17.68 7.43
N ALA A 133 -9.47 -16.72 8.33
CA ALA A 133 -9.24 -16.89 9.76
C ALA A 133 -10.48 -16.50 10.58
N GLU A 134 -11.58 -17.22 10.37
CA GLU A 134 -12.70 -17.33 11.32
C GLU A 134 -13.24 -18.77 11.30
#